data_AF-A0A7J6R2U0-F1
#
_entry.id   AF-A0A7J6R2U0-F1
#
_cell.length_a   1.000
_cell.length_b   1.000
_cell.length_c   1.000
_cell.angle_alpha   90.00
_cell.angle_beta   90.00
_cell.angle_gamma   90.00
#
_symmetry.space_group_name_H-M   'P 1'
#
loop_
_entity.id
_entity.type
_entity.pdbx_description
1 polymer ?
#
loop_
_entity_poly.entity_id
_entity_poly.type
_entity_poly.pdbx_seq_one_letter_code
_entity_poly.pdbx_strand_id
1 'polypeptide(L)'
;ATRSSVSTFVISSKRLLQEISTHRKTLVQQNQLVSSELIRISMLWHEIWCEALEEGSRLYYAEHDVNGMIEVLKPLHEMMLQGPQTLRETSFTQAFGRDLREALKWIHAYEREEARRQQEDVDFCAEGESARSDDKRLDLIDQAWQIYYKVFQKIHKQVQTLSHLDLQYVSPLLLNARNLELAVPGTYTPEREESGDLITISYFSPSIDIIASKQKPRIIHMRGSDGRSYKFVLKGHEDLKQDERVMQLFGLINSLVAGQASKSTKFGDNATVSRIGVPNAASPTYQQIYSGGKLASNVNQVFNSLRV
;
A
#
# COMPACT_ATOMS: atom_id res chain seq x y z
N ALA A 1 -16.83 -1.15 -12.14
CA ALA A 1 -16.63 0.21 -12.69
C ALA A 1 -15.57 0.13 -13.80
N THR A 2 -15.89 0.58 -15.01
CA THR A 2 -15.07 0.43 -16.23
C THR A 2 -13.79 1.26 -16.13
N ARG A 3 -12.63 0.72 -16.56
CA ARG A 3 -11.29 1.36 -16.52
C ARG A 3 -11.26 2.84 -16.97
N SER A 4 -12.13 3.23 -17.91
CA SER A 4 -12.29 4.61 -18.40
C SER A 4 -12.80 5.61 -17.35
N SER A 5 -13.60 5.16 -16.38
CA SER A 5 -14.10 6.00 -15.27
C SER A 5 -12.99 6.31 -14.27
N VAL A 6 -12.10 5.34 -14.02
CA VAL A 6 -10.96 5.48 -13.11
C VAL A 6 -9.92 6.44 -13.69
N SER A 7 -9.60 6.34 -14.98
CA SER A 7 -8.65 7.26 -15.63
C SER A 7 -9.14 8.71 -15.61
N THR A 8 -10.44 8.93 -15.84
CA THR A 8 -11.03 10.26 -15.83
C THR A 8 -11.01 10.88 -14.43
N PHE A 9 -11.33 10.10 -13.40
CA PHE A 9 -11.26 10.54 -11.99
C PHE A 9 -9.84 10.89 -11.56
N VAL A 10 -8.83 10.13 -12.00
CA VAL A 10 -7.43 10.42 -11.70
C VAL A 10 -7.01 11.75 -12.33
N ILE A 11 -7.38 11.99 -13.59
CA ILE A 11 -7.04 13.23 -14.30
C ILE A 11 -7.70 14.44 -13.62
N SER A 12 -8.99 14.36 -13.26
CA SER A 12 -9.69 15.45 -12.58
C SER A 12 -9.13 15.71 -11.18
N SER A 13 -8.82 14.66 -10.43
CA SER A 13 -8.18 14.75 -9.10
C SER A 13 -6.82 15.47 -9.16
N LYS A 14 -6.00 15.17 -10.17
CA LYS A 14 -4.71 15.85 -10.36
C LYS A 14 -4.87 17.33 -10.63
N ARG A 15 -5.82 17.71 -11.49
CA ARG A 15 -6.11 19.11 -11.81
C ARG A 15 -6.54 19.86 -10.56
N LEU A 16 -7.44 19.26 -9.76
CA LEU A 16 -7.89 19.84 -8.50
C LEU A 16 -6.73 20.02 -7.51
N LEU A 17 -5.83 19.05 -7.38
CA LEU A 17 -4.63 19.21 -6.54
C LEU A 17 -3.67 20.29 -7.07
N GLN A 18 -3.55 20.45 -8.38
CA GLN A 18 -2.77 21.54 -8.98
C GLN A 18 -3.38 22.90 -8.66
N GLU A 19 -4.71 23.03 -8.72
CA GLU A 19 -5.44 24.24 -8.35
C GLU A 19 -5.35 24.54 -6.84
N ILE A 20 -5.44 23.53 -5.97
CA ILE A 20 -5.19 23.73 -4.53
C ILE A 20 -3.74 24.14 -4.29
N SER A 21 -2.80 23.57 -5.03
CA SER A 21 -1.37 23.89 -4.91
C SER A 21 -1.03 25.32 -5.31
N THR A 22 -1.88 26.04 -6.07
CA THR A 22 -1.64 27.47 -6.35
C THR A 22 -1.84 28.34 -5.11
N HIS A 23 -2.74 27.92 -4.20
CA HIS A 23 -3.07 28.66 -2.98
C HIS A 23 -2.33 28.13 -1.75
N ARG A 24 -2.13 26.80 -1.65
CA ARG A 24 -1.56 26.13 -0.48
C ARG A 24 -0.49 25.11 -0.85
N LYS A 25 0.57 25.59 -1.52
CA LYS A 25 1.67 24.74 -2.03
C LYS A 25 2.32 23.88 -0.94
N THR A 26 2.69 24.49 0.19
CA THR A 26 3.37 23.81 1.30
C THR A 26 2.52 22.67 1.85
N LEU A 27 1.23 22.94 2.12
CA LEU A 27 0.30 21.95 2.63
C LEU A 27 0.13 20.75 1.67
N VAL A 28 0.02 21.00 0.35
CA VAL A 28 -0.08 19.93 -0.65
C VAL A 28 1.20 19.08 -0.67
N GLN A 29 2.38 19.70 -0.62
CA GLN A 29 3.67 18.99 -0.60
C GLN A 29 3.85 18.16 0.67
N GLN A 30 3.52 18.73 1.83
CA GLN A 30 3.57 18.03 3.12
C GLN A 30 2.61 16.84 3.13
N ASN A 31 1.38 17.01 2.63
CA ASN A 31 0.41 15.95 2.53
C ASN A 31 0.87 14.82 1.58
N GLN A 32 1.46 15.16 0.44
CA GLN A 32 2.03 14.18 -0.48
C GLN A 32 3.16 13.36 0.17
N LEU A 33 4.09 14.02 0.89
CA LEU A 33 5.16 13.35 1.62
C LEU A 33 4.59 12.42 2.71
N VAL A 34 3.69 12.94 3.55
CA VAL A 34 3.14 12.17 4.67
C VAL A 34 2.34 10.97 4.15
N SER A 35 1.48 11.17 3.15
CA SER A 35 0.68 10.08 2.59
C SER A 35 1.55 9.01 1.92
N SER A 36 2.54 9.39 1.10
CA SER A 36 3.39 8.40 0.42
C SER A 36 4.19 7.56 1.40
N GLU A 37 4.72 8.17 2.46
CA GLU A 37 5.53 7.48 3.44
C GLU A 37 4.70 6.63 4.40
N LEU A 38 3.48 7.06 4.75
CA LEU A 38 2.54 6.21 5.47
C LEU A 38 2.13 4.99 4.63
N ILE A 39 1.94 5.14 3.31
CA ILE A 39 1.70 3.99 2.42
C ILE A 39 2.90 3.03 2.45
N ARG A 40 4.12 3.54 2.30
CA ARG A 40 5.35 2.73 2.34
C ARG A 40 5.47 1.93 3.64
N ILE A 41 5.17 2.54 4.79
CA ILE A 41 5.24 1.89 6.10
C ILE A 41 4.10 0.88 6.31
N SER A 42 2.96 1.08 5.64
CA SER A 42 1.78 0.23 5.81
C SER A 42 2.02 -1.21 5.40
N MET A 43 2.99 -1.44 4.49
CA MET A 43 3.37 -2.76 3.99
C MET A 43 4.81 -2.74 3.47
N LEU A 44 5.70 -3.52 4.09
CA LEU A 44 7.11 -3.58 3.71
C LEU A 44 7.33 -4.52 2.53
N TRP A 45 8.40 -4.32 1.73
CA TRP A 45 8.78 -5.24 0.64
C TRP A 45 8.81 -6.71 1.06
N HIS A 46 9.24 -7.03 2.28
CA HIS A 46 9.25 -8.39 2.81
C HIS A 46 7.83 -8.99 2.85
N GLU A 47 6.85 -8.24 3.31
CA GLU A 47 5.46 -8.69 3.42
C GLU A 47 4.82 -8.81 2.04
N ILE A 48 5.11 -7.85 1.16
CA ILE A 48 4.66 -7.82 -0.23
C ILE A 48 5.11 -9.07 -0.98
N TRP A 49 6.41 -9.37 -0.91
CA TRP A 49 6.97 -10.56 -1.51
C TRP A 49 6.45 -11.83 -0.84
N CYS A 50 6.25 -11.85 0.48
CA CYS A 50 5.71 -13.01 1.18
C CYS A 50 4.30 -13.36 0.68
N GLU A 51 3.39 -12.37 0.65
CA GLU A 51 2.00 -12.57 0.21
C GLU A 51 1.92 -12.95 -1.27
N ALA A 52 2.68 -12.26 -2.14
CA ALA A 52 2.67 -12.56 -3.57
C ALA A 52 3.26 -13.93 -3.89
N LEU A 53 4.25 -14.40 -3.12
CA LEU A 53 4.81 -15.74 -3.29
C LEU A 53 3.86 -16.83 -2.79
N GLU A 54 3.08 -16.56 -1.72
CA GLU A 54 2.00 -17.45 -1.28
C GLU A 54 0.91 -17.57 -2.35
N GLU A 55 0.46 -16.44 -2.90
CA GLU A 55 -0.57 -16.44 -3.95
C GLU A 55 -0.05 -17.04 -5.27
N GLY A 56 1.17 -16.68 -5.69
CA GLY A 56 1.81 -17.28 -6.85
C GLY A 56 1.95 -18.80 -6.71
N SER A 57 2.28 -19.29 -5.51
CA SER A 57 2.39 -20.73 -5.25
C SER A 57 1.04 -21.41 -5.37
N ARG A 58 -0.05 -20.77 -4.92
CA ARG A 58 -1.41 -21.28 -5.06
C ARG A 58 -1.81 -21.39 -6.53
N LEU A 59 -1.59 -20.34 -7.32
CA LEU A 59 -1.86 -20.30 -8.75
C LEU A 59 -1.09 -21.40 -9.50
N TYR A 60 0.20 -21.56 -9.19
CA TYR A 60 1.04 -22.53 -9.88
C TYR A 60 0.74 -24.00 -9.50
N TYR A 61 0.74 -24.34 -8.21
CA TYR A 61 0.63 -25.73 -7.79
C TYR A 61 -0.81 -26.23 -7.68
N ALA A 62 -1.78 -25.37 -7.34
CA ALA A 62 -3.17 -25.79 -7.14
C ALA A 62 -4.04 -25.54 -8.38
N GLU A 63 -3.82 -24.44 -9.10
CA GLU A 63 -4.63 -24.07 -10.27
C GLU A 63 -3.94 -24.35 -11.60
N HIS A 64 -2.66 -24.71 -11.59
CA HIS A 64 -1.83 -24.89 -12.78
C HIS A 64 -1.81 -23.66 -13.71
N ASP A 65 -2.01 -22.47 -13.13
CA ASP A 65 -2.05 -21.20 -13.84
C ASP A 65 -0.70 -20.48 -13.72
N VAL A 66 0.18 -20.78 -14.69
CA VAL A 66 1.50 -20.12 -14.79
C VAL A 66 1.36 -18.64 -15.13
N ASN A 67 0.39 -18.28 -15.98
CA ASN A 67 0.24 -16.90 -16.44
C ASN A 67 -0.25 -16.01 -15.29
N GLY A 68 -1.27 -16.45 -14.54
CA GLY A 68 -1.73 -15.75 -13.35
C GLY A 68 -0.61 -15.58 -12.31
N MET A 69 0.20 -16.61 -12.09
CA MET A 69 1.38 -16.49 -11.23
C MET A 69 2.36 -15.42 -11.73
N ILE A 70 2.69 -15.39 -13.02
CA ILE A 70 3.59 -14.37 -13.60
C ILE A 70 2.99 -12.97 -13.42
N GLU A 71 1.69 -12.80 -13.66
CA GLU A 71 0.98 -11.53 -13.47
C GLU A 71 1.03 -11.04 -12.01
N VAL A 72 1.03 -11.96 -11.05
CA VAL A 72 1.21 -11.64 -9.62
C VAL A 72 2.66 -11.24 -9.31
N LEU A 73 3.66 -11.96 -9.80
CA LEU A 73 5.06 -11.79 -9.37
C LEU A 73 5.85 -10.72 -10.14
N LYS A 74 5.62 -10.58 -11.45
CA LYS A 74 6.37 -9.67 -12.33
C LYS A 74 6.32 -8.21 -11.86
N PRO A 75 5.18 -7.67 -11.37
CA PRO A 75 5.14 -6.30 -10.86
C PRO A 75 6.09 -6.07 -9.68
N LEU A 76 6.28 -7.06 -8.82
CA LEU A 76 7.18 -6.91 -7.68
C LEU A 76 8.65 -6.85 -8.12
N HIS A 77 9.01 -7.55 -9.20
CA HIS A 77 10.34 -7.41 -9.79
C HIS A 77 10.57 -6.01 -10.35
N GLU A 78 9.60 -5.49 -11.09
CA GLU A 78 9.69 -4.14 -11.62
C GLU A 78 9.79 -3.12 -10.46
N MET A 79 9.23 -3.42 -9.28
CA MET A 79 9.28 -2.51 -8.11
C MET A 79 10.70 -2.44 -7.60
N MET A 80 11.37 -3.57 -7.53
CA MET A 80 12.79 -3.64 -7.17
C MET A 80 13.70 -2.97 -8.19
N LEU A 81 13.33 -2.97 -9.48
CA LEU A 81 14.11 -2.29 -10.53
C LEU A 81 14.16 -0.78 -10.35
N GLN A 82 13.17 -0.18 -9.71
CA GLN A 82 13.17 1.25 -9.40
C GLN A 82 14.19 1.63 -8.32
N GLY A 83 14.73 0.64 -7.61
CA GLY A 83 15.76 0.81 -6.61
C GLY A 83 15.21 1.12 -5.21
N PRO A 84 15.99 0.78 -4.17
CA PRO A 84 15.60 1.02 -2.79
C PRO A 84 15.63 2.52 -2.44
N GLN A 85 14.62 3.00 -1.75
CA GLN A 85 14.49 4.38 -1.26
C GLN A 85 14.75 4.49 0.25
N THR A 86 14.74 3.38 0.97
CA THR A 86 14.96 3.33 2.43
C THR A 86 16.00 2.28 2.80
N LEU A 87 16.60 2.39 3.98
CA LEU A 87 17.60 1.41 4.45
C LEU A 87 17.01 0.00 4.57
N ARG A 88 15.71 -0.12 4.92
CA ARG A 88 15.01 -1.42 4.95
C ARG A 88 14.89 -2.03 3.55
N GLU A 89 14.59 -1.23 2.53
CA GLU A 89 14.55 -1.66 1.13
C GLU A 89 15.95 -1.98 0.58
N THR A 90 16.97 -1.21 1.00
CA THR A 90 18.37 -1.49 0.67
C THR A 90 18.78 -2.85 1.23
N SER A 91 18.47 -3.12 2.50
CA SER A 91 18.75 -4.40 3.14
C SER A 91 18.03 -5.56 2.44
N PHE A 92 16.78 -5.37 2.02
CA PHE A 92 16.04 -6.38 1.24
C PHE A 92 16.76 -6.69 -0.09
N THR A 93 17.11 -5.64 -0.85
CA THR A 93 17.80 -5.78 -2.13
C THR A 93 19.14 -6.49 -1.98
N GLN A 94 19.90 -6.17 -0.94
CA GLN A 94 21.18 -6.82 -0.63
C GLN A 94 21.01 -8.31 -0.29
N ALA A 95 19.97 -8.65 0.49
CA ALA A 95 19.74 -10.02 0.93
C ALA A 95 19.14 -10.94 -0.14
N PHE A 96 18.19 -10.43 -0.95
CA PHE A 96 17.36 -11.26 -1.85
C PHE A 96 17.42 -10.83 -3.32
N GLY A 97 17.94 -9.64 -3.63
CA GLY A 97 17.84 -9.06 -4.97
C GLY A 97 18.59 -9.84 -6.04
N ARG A 98 19.70 -10.52 -5.71
CA ARG A 98 20.41 -11.39 -6.66
C ARG A 98 19.54 -12.58 -7.07
N ASP A 99 18.99 -13.28 -6.08
CA ASP A 99 18.19 -14.48 -6.28
C ASP A 99 16.90 -14.14 -7.04
N LEU A 100 16.20 -13.07 -6.65
CA LEU A 100 14.99 -12.62 -7.33
C LEU A 100 15.25 -12.23 -8.79
N ARG A 101 16.34 -11.50 -9.08
CA ARG A 101 16.72 -11.21 -10.47
C ARG A 101 17.04 -12.47 -11.28
N GLU A 102 17.61 -13.49 -10.66
CA GLU A 102 17.86 -14.76 -11.32
C GLU A 102 16.56 -15.50 -11.63
N ALA A 103 15.63 -15.55 -10.68
CA ALA A 103 14.28 -16.11 -10.89
C ALA A 103 13.52 -15.38 -12.02
N LEU A 104 13.66 -14.06 -12.12
CA LEU A 104 13.07 -13.27 -13.20
C LEU A 104 13.63 -13.64 -14.58
N LYS A 105 14.92 -13.99 -14.69
CA LYS A 105 15.50 -14.43 -15.98
C LYS A 105 14.83 -15.70 -16.48
N TRP A 106 14.50 -16.62 -15.59
CA TRP A 106 13.76 -17.85 -15.90
C TRP A 106 12.33 -17.54 -16.36
N ILE A 107 11.64 -16.62 -15.69
CA ILE A 107 10.32 -16.12 -16.16
C ILE A 107 10.42 -15.55 -17.57
N HIS A 108 11.40 -14.68 -17.84
CA HIS A 108 11.57 -14.12 -19.18
C HIS A 108 11.96 -15.17 -20.23
N ALA A 109 12.68 -16.22 -19.84
CA ALA A 109 12.98 -17.34 -20.74
C ALA A 109 11.72 -18.14 -21.09
N TYR A 110 10.86 -18.38 -20.10
CA TYR A 110 9.55 -19.00 -20.31
C TYR A 110 8.67 -18.16 -21.25
N GLU A 111 8.54 -16.85 -21.00
CA GLU A 111 7.72 -15.95 -21.84
C GLU A 111 8.20 -15.91 -23.30
N ARG A 112 9.52 -16.01 -23.54
CA ARG A 112 10.07 -16.10 -24.92
C ARG A 112 9.69 -17.42 -25.59
N GLU A 113 9.72 -18.52 -24.86
CA GLU A 113 9.36 -19.85 -25.38
C GLU A 113 7.85 -19.96 -25.63
N GLU A 114 7.03 -19.37 -24.76
CA GLU A 114 5.58 -19.16 -24.96
C GLU A 114 5.29 -18.39 -26.25
N ALA A 115 5.94 -17.25 -26.45
CA ALA A 115 5.74 -16.43 -27.64
C ALA A 115 6.13 -17.16 -28.93
N ARG A 116 7.21 -17.94 -28.91
CA ARG A 116 7.63 -18.77 -30.06
C ARG A 116 6.56 -19.79 -30.45
N ARG A 117 5.98 -20.48 -29.45
CA ARG A 117 4.92 -21.48 -29.68
C ARG A 117 3.67 -20.86 -30.30
N GLN A 118 3.24 -19.70 -29.79
CA GLN A 118 2.07 -18.99 -30.31
C GLN A 118 2.28 -18.53 -31.77
N GLN A 119 3.53 -18.30 -32.18
CA GLN A 119 3.89 -17.98 -33.56
C GLN A 119 3.83 -19.22 -34.47
N GLU A 120 4.29 -20.38 -33.97
CA GLU A 120 4.36 -21.65 -34.73
C GLU A 120 2.99 -22.32 -34.94
N ASP A 121 2.07 -22.19 -33.97
CA ASP A 121 0.68 -22.68 -34.10
C ASP A 121 -0.09 -22.00 -35.26
N VAL A 122 0.38 -20.86 -35.78
CA VAL A 122 -0.25 -20.12 -36.89
C VAL A 122 0.24 -20.59 -38.26
N ASP A 123 1.43 -21.21 -38.35
CA ASP A 123 2.09 -21.50 -39.62
C ASP A 123 2.04 -22.98 -40.09
N PHE A 124 1.88 -24.01 -39.23
CA PHE A 124 1.76 -25.40 -39.71
C PHE A 124 1.33 -26.45 -38.64
N CYS A 125 0.43 -27.38 -38.99
CA CYS A 125 0.09 -28.57 -38.18
C CYS A 125 1.23 -29.61 -38.21
N ALA A 126 2.26 -29.46 -37.38
CA ALA A 126 3.28 -30.50 -37.17
C ALA A 126 2.94 -31.35 -35.93
N GLU A 127 2.22 -32.45 -36.14
CA GLU A 127 1.96 -33.47 -35.11
C GLU A 127 3.27 -34.23 -34.79
N GLY A 128 3.99 -33.82 -33.74
CA GLY A 128 5.11 -34.61 -33.21
C GLY A 128 6.11 -33.89 -32.29
N GLU A 129 6.29 -32.57 -32.43
CA GLU A 129 7.30 -31.81 -31.66
C GLU A 129 6.75 -31.12 -30.39
N SER A 130 5.41 -31.04 -30.23
CA SER A 130 4.77 -30.29 -29.12
C SER A 130 5.17 -30.81 -27.73
N ALA A 131 5.22 -32.13 -27.52
CA ALA A 131 5.45 -32.71 -26.19
C ALA A 131 6.84 -32.39 -25.61
N ARG A 132 7.89 -32.34 -26.45
CA ARG A 132 9.25 -31.96 -25.99
C ARG A 132 9.37 -30.47 -25.66
N SER A 133 8.59 -29.62 -26.32
CA SER A 133 8.57 -28.19 -26.08
C SER A 133 7.85 -27.84 -24.77
N ASP A 134 6.79 -28.60 -24.44
CA ASP A 134 6.03 -28.42 -23.21
C ASP A 134 6.85 -28.80 -21.96
N ASP A 135 7.60 -29.90 -21.99
CA ASP A 135 8.52 -30.31 -20.91
C ASP A 135 9.58 -29.23 -20.62
N LYS A 136 10.20 -28.68 -21.68
CA LYS A 136 11.23 -27.64 -21.56
C LYS A 136 10.69 -26.36 -20.91
N ARG A 137 9.45 -25.99 -21.15
CA ARG A 137 8.83 -24.78 -20.56
C ARG A 137 8.54 -24.96 -19.08
N LEU A 138 8.01 -26.13 -18.71
CA LEU A 138 7.74 -26.45 -17.32
C LEU A 138 9.05 -26.46 -16.51
N ASP A 139 10.13 -27.01 -17.09
CA ASP A 139 11.47 -26.95 -16.49
C ASP A 139 11.91 -25.50 -16.20
N LEU A 140 11.68 -24.54 -17.12
CA LEU A 140 12.06 -23.14 -16.91
C LEU A 140 11.33 -22.52 -15.70
N ILE A 141 10.04 -22.81 -15.56
CA ILE A 141 9.23 -22.31 -14.43
C ILE A 141 9.64 -23.00 -13.13
N ASP A 142 9.92 -24.30 -13.17
CA ASP A 142 10.44 -25.04 -12.01
C ASP A 142 11.76 -24.45 -11.50
N GLN A 143 12.69 -24.09 -12.41
CA GLN A 143 13.94 -23.41 -12.02
C GLN A 143 13.67 -22.07 -11.33
N ALA A 144 12.71 -21.28 -11.83
CA ALA A 144 12.31 -20.04 -11.17
C ALA A 144 11.76 -20.30 -9.76
N TRP A 145 10.88 -21.30 -9.62
CA TRP A 145 10.23 -21.64 -8.37
C TRP A 145 11.17 -22.17 -7.29
N GLN A 146 12.18 -22.95 -7.67
CA GLN A 146 13.20 -23.38 -6.71
C GLN A 146 13.89 -22.18 -6.03
N ILE A 147 14.09 -21.09 -6.77
CA ILE A 147 14.67 -19.85 -6.22
C ILE A 147 13.64 -19.10 -5.37
N TYR A 148 12.43 -18.90 -5.90
CA TYR A 148 11.35 -18.24 -5.18
C TYR A 148 11.02 -18.90 -3.85
N TYR A 149 10.96 -20.23 -3.80
CA TYR A 149 10.67 -20.98 -2.59
C TYR A 149 11.77 -20.76 -1.52
N LYS A 150 13.04 -20.77 -1.91
CA LYS A 150 14.16 -20.48 -0.99
C LYS A 150 14.10 -19.06 -0.43
N VAL A 151 13.73 -18.08 -1.27
CA VAL A 151 13.55 -16.69 -0.85
C VAL A 151 12.34 -16.57 0.08
N PHE A 152 11.21 -17.18 -0.28
CA PHE A 152 9.98 -17.24 0.51
C PHE A 152 10.24 -17.76 1.92
N GLN A 153 10.92 -18.90 2.07
CA GLN A 153 11.21 -19.48 3.39
C GLN A 153 11.97 -18.53 4.32
N LYS A 154 12.91 -17.73 3.76
CA LYS A 154 13.69 -16.75 4.54
C LYS A 154 12.83 -15.53 4.90
N ILE A 155 12.09 -15.00 3.93
CA ILE A 155 11.21 -13.84 4.12
C ILE A 155 10.10 -14.17 5.12
N HIS A 156 9.42 -15.30 4.95
CA HIS A 156 8.29 -15.72 5.79
C HIS A 156 8.68 -15.78 7.26
N LYS A 157 9.86 -16.35 7.58
CA LYS A 157 10.40 -16.33 8.95
C LYS A 157 10.59 -14.91 9.49
N GLN A 158 11.17 -14.01 8.69
CA GLN A 158 11.39 -12.62 9.11
C GLN A 158 10.08 -11.85 9.33
N VAL A 159 9.08 -12.07 8.48
CA VAL A 159 7.75 -11.45 8.59
C VAL A 159 7.00 -11.96 9.84
N GLN A 160 7.09 -13.25 10.15
CA GLN A 160 6.46 -13.81 11.35
C GLN A 160 7.00 -13.20 12.64
N THR A 161 8.32 -12.99 12.74
CA THR A 161 8.96 -12.43 13.93
C THR A 161 8.88 -10.91 14.04
N LEU A 162 8.36 -10.23 13.02
CA LEU A 162 8.30 -8.78 12.99
C LEU A 162 7.26 -8.23 13.97
N SER A 163 7.72 -7.55 15.02
CA SER A 163 6.88 -6.94 16.07
C SER A 163 7.03 -5.43 16.19
N HIS A 164 8.08 -4.86 15.62
CA HIS A 164 8.45 -3.46 15.80
C HIS A 164 9.19 -2.93 14.57
N LEU A 165 9.05 -1.63 14.29
CA LEU A 165 9.79 -0.91 13.25
C LEU A 165 10.35 0.42 13.78
N ASP A 166 11.60 0.69 13.47
CA ASP A 166 12.18 2.03 13.62
C ASP A 166 12.04 2.84 12.35
N LEU A 167 11.47 4.04 12.50
CA LEU A 167 11.20 4.98 11.42
C LEU A 167 12.47 5.38 10.67
N GLN A 168 13.63 5.39 11.32
CA GLN A 168 14.92 5.67 10.65
C GLN A 168 15.25 4.71 9.51
N TYR A 169 14.79 3.46 9.59
CA TYR A 169 15.07 2.44 8.58
C TYR A 169 13.98 2.35 7.51
N VAL A 170 12.73 2.70 7.87
CA VAL A 170 11.56 2.52 6.99
C VAL A 170 11.00 3.82 6.40
N SER A 171 11.29 4.98 7.00
CA SER A 171 10.94 6.31 6.48
C SER A 171 11.74 7.42 7.18
N PRO A 172 12.97 7.70 6.74
CA PRO A 172 13.73 8.83 7.26
C PRO A 172 13.03 10.18 6.98
N LEU A 173 12.18 10.25 5.95
CA LEU A 173 11.42 11.45 5.62
C LEU A 173 10.39 11.81 6.70
N LEU A 174 9.59 10.83 7.17
CA LEU A 174 8.67 11.07 8.30
C LEU A 174 9.42 11.30 9.61
N LEU A 175 10.56 10.63 9.79
CA LEU A 175 11.40 10.86 10.97
C LEU A 175 11.93 12.30 11.01
N ASN A 176 12.24 12.91 9.86
CA ASN A 176 12.75 14.27 9.77
C ASN A 176 11.65 15.33 9.63
N ALA A 177 10.41 14.94 9.34
CA ALA A 177 9.27 15.85 9.28
C ALA A 177 9.00 16.47 10.66
N ARG A 178 9.14 17.79 10.75
CA ARG A 178 8.96 18.56 11.99
C ARG A 178 8.09 19.78 11.72
N ASN A 179 7.20 20.08 12.67
CA ASN A 179 6.34 21.27 12.70
C ASN A 179 5.64 21.53 11.37
N LEU A 180 4.85 20.55 10.92
CA LEU A 180 4.08 20.61 9.69
C LEU A 180 2.92 21.62 9.83
N GLU A 181 2.45 22.16 8.70
CA GLU A 181 1.19 22.91 8.60
C GLU A 181 -0.01 21.96 8.58
N LEU A 182 0.23 20.68 8.25
CA LEU A 182 -0.78 19.64 8.22
C LEU A 182 -1.38 19.42 9.61
N ALA A 183 -2.71 19.52 9.69
CA ALA A 183 -3.46 19.17 10.89
C ALA A 183 -3.19 17.72 11.30
N VAL A 184 -3.19 17.46 12.61
CA VAL A 184 -3.24 16.09 13.09
C VAL A 184 -4.51 15.43 12.53
N PRO A 185 -4.40 14.22 11.96
CA PRO A 185 -5.55 13.58 11.35
C PRO A 185 -6.73 13.45 12.34
N GLY A 186 -7.91 13.94 11.94
CA GLY A 186 -9.13 13.90 12.76
C GLY A 186 -9.33 15.06 13.75
N THR A 187 -8.40 16.03 13.82
CA THR A 187 -8.53 17.21 14.71
C THR A 187 -8.95 18.50 13.99
N TYR A 188 -8.97 18.50 12.66
CA TYR A 188 -9.39 19.66 11.87
C TYR A 188 -10.89 19.95 12.08
N THR A 189 -11.21 21.19 12.39
CA THR A 189 -12.56 21.75 12.27
C THR A 189 -12.47 23.16 11.67
N PRO A 190 -13.45 23.62 10.87
CA PRO A 190 -13.41 24.94 10.26
C PRO A 190 -13.25 26.06 11.29
N GLU A 191 -13.89 25.94 12.45
CA GLU A 191 -13.83 26.94 13.53
C GLU A 191 -12.42 27.07 14.12
N ARG A 192 -11.68 25.95 14.20
CA ARG A 192 -10.28 25.93 14.64
C ARG A 192 -9.34 26.53 13.61
N GLU A 193 -9.61 26.34 12.32
CA GLU A 193 -8.83 26.97 11.27
C GLU A 193 -9.03 28.49 11.27
N GLU A 194 -10.28 28.96 11.37
CA GLU A 194 -10.61 30.38 11.41
C GLU A 194 -10.06 31.10 12.65
N SER A 195 -10.06 30.41 13.80
CA SER A 195 -9.50 30.94 15.06
C SER A 195 -7.98 30.81 15.18
N GLY A 196 -7.32 30.13 14.26
CA GLY A 196 -5.87 29.87 14.31
C GLY A 196 -5.45 28.84 15.37
N ASP A 197 -6.38 28.10 15.98
CA ASP A 197 -6.14 27.04 16.99
C ASP A 197 -6.08 25.64 16.36
N LEU A 198 -5.50 25.54 15.16
CA LEU A 198 -5.34 24.27 14.47
C LEU A 198 -4.25 23.43 15.13
N ILE A 199 -4.60 22.21 15.52
CA ILE A 199 -3.63 21.26 16.06
C ILE A 199 -2.90 20.62 14.88
N THR A 200 -1.65 21.03 14.64
CA THR A 200 -0.82 20.52 13.54
C THR A 200 0.14 19.44 14.01
N ILE A 201 0.70 18.68 13.07
CA ILE A 201 1.66 17.61 13.38
C ILE A 201 3.01 18.25 13.72
N SER A 202 3.43 18.13 14.99
CA SER A 202 4.76 18.52 15.42
C SER A 202 5.81 17.50 14.97
N TYR A 203 5.60 16.20 15.22
CA TYR A 203 6.49 15.14 14.73
C TYR A 203 5.87 13.74 14.79
N PHE A 204 6.49 12.79 14.09
CA PHE A 204 6.18 11.36 14.16
C PHE A 204 7.12 10.65 15.14
N SER A 205 6.57 9.76 15.98
CA SER A 205 7.37 8.92 16.87
C SER A 205 8.39 8.09 16.09
N PRO A 206 9.65 7.99 16.53
CA PRO A 206 10.66 7.16 15.88
C PRO A 206 10.34 5.65 15.88
N SER A 207 9.47 5.24 16.80
CA SER A 207 9.13 3.84 17.09
C SER A 207 7.69 3.54 16.65
N ILE A 208 7.52 2.42 15.93
CA ILE A 208 6.22 1.91 15.44
C ILE A 208 6.04 0.48 15.95
N ASP A 209 4.95 0.25 16.69
CA ASP A 209 4.58 -1.09 17.14
C ASP A 209 3.74 -1.81 16.09
N ILE A 210 3.90 -3.13 15.98
CA ILE A 210 3.08 -3.96 15.10
C ILE A 210 2.18 -4.86 15.94
N ILE A 211 0.88 -4.80 15.67
CA ILE A 211 -0.09 -5.68 16.32
C ILE A 211 0.10 -7.10 15.77
N ALA A 212 0.31 -8.07 16.65
CA ALA A 212 0.46 -9.48 16.30
C ALA A 212 -0.90 -10.08 15.84
N SER A 213 -1.23 -9.87 14.57
CA SER A 213 -2.40 -10.44 13.89
C SER A 213 -2.04 -10.81 12.45
N LYS A 214 -2.97 -11.46 11.72
CA LYS A 214 -2.77 -11.79 10.31
C LYS A 214 -2.46 -10.54 9.46
N GLN A 215 -3.16 -9.44 9.75
CA GLN A 215 -3.04 -8.18 9.00
C GLN A 215 -1.89 -7.28 9.47
N LYS A 216 -1.22 -7.64 10.57
CA LYS A 216 -0.07 -6.92 11.15
C LYS A 216 -0.21 -5.38 11.15
N PRO A 217 -1.34 -4.78 11.58
CA PRO A 217 -1.52 -3.34 11.48
C PRO A 217 -0.53 -2.59 12.38
N ARG A 218 -0.07 -1.43 11.91
CA ARG A 218 0.98 -0.63 12.56
C ARG A 218 0.37 0.41 13.48
N ILE A 219 0.92 0.56 14.67
CA ILE A 219 0.58 1.62 15.60
C ILE A 219 1.57 2.76 15.40
N ILE A 220 1.07 3.91 14.95
CA ILE A 220 1.87 5.12 14.75
C ILE A 220 1.44 6.16 15.77
N HIS A 221 2.44 6.79 16.38
CA HIS A 221 2.23 7.91 17.29
C HIS A 221 2.67 9.22 16.62
N MET A 222 1.80 10.23 16.69
CA MET A 222 2.09 11.59 16.21
C MET A 222 1.97 12.55 17.39
N ARG A 223 2.93 13.47 17.54
CA ARG A 223 2.85 14.57 18.51
C ARG A 223 2.17 15.76 17.84
N GLY A 224 1.12 16.29 18.46
CA GLY A 224 0.46 17.54 18.01
C GLY A 224 1.20 18.79 18.50
N SER A 225 0.91 19.94 17.88
CA SER A 225 1.35 21.26 18.33
C SER A 225 0.82 21.63 19.72
N ASP A 226 -0.28 21.01 20.15
CA ASP A 226 -0.85 21.11 21.50
C ASP A 226 -0.06 20.33 22.57
N GLY A 227 1.04 19.68 22.17
CA GLY A 227 1.87 18.86 23.05
C GLY A 227 1.26 17.51 23.41
N ARG A 228 0.14 17.08 22.80
CA ARG A 228 -0.45 15.77 23.06
C ARG A 228 0.08 14.73 22.06
N SER A 229 0.08 13.47 22.48
CA SER A 229 0.37 12.35 21.59
C SER A 229 -0.93 11.74 21.09
N TYR A 230 -1.01 11.53 19.78
CA TYR A 230 -2.13 10.93 19.07
C TYR A 230 -1.70 9.56 18.56
N LYS A 231 -2.53 8.55 18.83
CA LYS A 231 -2.29 7.17 18.43
C LYS A 231 -3.16 6.83 17.23
N PHE A 232 -2.56 6.27 16.19
CA PHE A 232 -3.24 5.83 14.98
C PHE A 232 -2.92 4.37 14.68
N VAL A 233 -3.87 3.68 14.05
CA VAL A 233 -3.68 2.34 13.51
C VAL A 233 -3.65 2.44 12.00
N LEU A 234 -2.53 2.07 11.40
CA LEU A 234 -2.30 2.04 9.97
C LEU A 234 -2.51 0.61 9.46
N LYS A 235 -3.47 0.45 8.54
CA LYS A 235 -3.82 -0.82 7.90
C LYS A 235 -3.51 -0.75 6.41
N GLY A 236 -2.73 -1.71 5.89
CA GLY A 236 -2.30 -1.73 4.48
C GLY A 236 -3.16 -2.61 3.55
N HIS A 237 -3.87 -3.60 4.11
CA HIS A 237 -4.61 -4.64 3.36
C HIS A 237 -6.12 -4.38 3.23
N GLU A 238 -6.61 -3.24 3.72
CA GLU A 238 -8.06 -3.02 3.85
C GLU A 238 -8.51 -1.78 3.08
N ASP A 239 -9.64 -1.91 2.38
CA ASP A 239 -10.38 -0.74 1.90
C ASP A 239 -11.14 -0.11 3.06
N LEU A 240 -10.54 0.93 3.64
CA LEU A 240 -11.11 1.65 4.78
C LEU A 240 -12.32 2.52 4.42
N LYS A 241 -12.77 2.55 3.16
CA LYS A 241 -13.93 3.36 2.75
C LYS A 241 -15.22 2.91 3.41
N GLN A 242 -15.46 1.60 3.51
CA GLN A 242 -16.66 1.10 4.20
C GLN A 242 -16.65 1.54 5.66
N ASP A 243 -15.49 1.37 6.29
CA ASP A 243 -15.22 1.77 7.65
C ASP A 243 -15.41 3.29 7.89
N GLU A 244 -15.02 4.13 6.95
CA GLU A 244 -15.24 5.59 6.95
C GLU A 244 -16.74 5.92 6.86
N ARG A 245 -17.48 5.28 5.94
CA ARG A 245 -18.93 5.53 5.76
C ARG A 245 -19.73 5.12 6.99
N VAL A 246 -19.35 4.03 7.65
CA VAL A 246 -19.98 3.61 8.92
C VAL A 246 -19.75 4.65 10.01
N MET A 247 -18.54 5.24 10.11
CA MET A 247 -18.28 6.32 11.06
C MET A 247 -19.07 7.60 10.74
N GLN A 248 -19.24 7.93 9.46
CA GLN A 248 -20.10 9.05 9.03
C GLN A 248 -21.57 8.82 9.44
N LEU A 249 -22.07 7.60 9.30
CA LEU A 249 -23.41 7.23 9.76
C LEU A 249 -23.54 7.38 11.27
N PHE A 250 -22.57 6.93 12.06
CA PHE A 250 -22.59 7.15 13.51
C PHE A 250 -22.51 8.63 13.88
N GLY A 251 -21.73 9.43 13.16
CA GLY A 251 -21.71 10.89 13.33
C GLY A 251 -23.09 11.53 13.09
N LEU A 252 -23.79 11.08 12.04
CA LEU A 252 -25.17 11.51 11.78
C LEU A 252 -26.14 11.07 12.88
N ILE A 253 -26.06 9.80 13.31
CA ILE A 253 -26.92 9.27 14.39
C ILE A 253 -26.70 10.07 15.67
N ASN A 254 -25.45 10.30 16.06
CA ASN A 254 -25.11 11.11 17.25
C ASN A 254 -25.64 12.54 17.12
N SER A 255 -25.56 13.14 15.94
CA SER A 255 -26.13 14.49 15.69
C SER A 255 -27.65 14.52 15.82
N LEU A 256 -28.34 13.51 15.28
CA LEU A 256 -29.79 13.38 15.38
C LEU A 256 -30.23 13.13 16.84
N VAL A 257 -29.54 12.24 17.55
CA VAL A 257 -29.81 11.92 18.96
C VAL A 257 -29.55 13.13 19.84
N ALA A 258 -28.46 13.87 19.64
CA ALA A 258 -28.19 15.12 20.37
C ALA A 258 -29.29 16.17 20.11
N GLY A 259 -29.77 16.27 18.85
CA GLY A 259 -30.91 17.10 18.50
C GLY A 259 -32.20 16.72 19.23
N GLN A 260 -32.44 15.43 19.49
CA GLN A 260 -33.62 14.94 20.22
C GLN A 260 -33.44 14.93 21.76
N ALA A 261 -32.22 14.79 22.26
CA ALA A 261 -31.89 14.81 23.70
C ALA A 261 -32.09 16.20 24.35
N SER A 262 -32.30 17.24 23.55
CA SER A 262 -32.89 18.51 24.02
C SER A 262 -34.30 18.35 24.64
N LYS A 263 -34.93 17.15 24.53
CA LYS A 263 -36.24 16.82 25.11
C LYS A 263 -36.28 15.62 26.08
N SER A 264 -35.18 14.90 26.35
CA SER A 264 -35.21 13.81 27.33
C SER A 264 -33.82 13.41 27.85
N THR A 265 -33.75 13.24 29.16
CA THR A 265 -32.56 13.00 29.99
C THR A 265 -31.90 11.64 29.70
N LYS A 266 -30.58 11.68 29.44
CA LYS A 266 -29.57 10.59 29.53
C LYS A 266 -29.74 9.38 28.60
N PHE A 267 -28.98 9.38 27.50
CA PHE A 267 -28.49 8.16 26.85
C PHE A 267 -26.98 8.28 26.66
N GLY A 268 -26.25 7.20 26.94
CA GLY A 268 -24.78 7.18 26.99
C GLY A 268 -24.12 7.50 25.66
N ASP A 269 -23.01 8.24 25.73
CA ASP A 269 -22.16 8.57 24.58
C ASP A 269 -21.60 7.29 23.96
N ASN A 270 -21.98 7.00 22.71
CA ASN A 270 -21.30 5.99 21.92
C ASN A 270 -19.89 6.50 21.57
N ALA A 271 -18.86 5.72 21.89
CA ALA A 271 -17.49 6.03 21.49
C ALA A 271 -17.37 6.07 19.95
N THR A 272 -17.19 7.25 19.37
CA THR A 272 -16.80 7.41 17.95
C THR A 272 -15.35 6.97 17.76
N VAL A 273 -14.96 6.56 16.56
CA VAL A 273 -13.55 6.29 16.23
C VAL A 273 -13.19 6.98 14.92
N SER A 274 -12.16 7.84 14.93
CA SER A 274 -11.68 8.50 13.71
C SER A 274 -11.00 7.52 12.76
N ARG A 275 -11.37 7.56 11.48
CA ARG A 275 -10.75 6.73 10.45
C ARG A 275 -10.44 7.57 9.22
N ILE A 276 -9.25 7.35 8.65
CA ILE A 276 -8.80 8.04 7.46
C ILE A 276 -8.35 6.98 6.45
N GLY A 277 -8.99 6.99 5.29
CA GLY A 277 -8.58 6.18 4.15
C GLY A 277 -7.28 6.71 3.57
N VAL A 278 -6.20 5.97 3.75
CA VAL A 278 -5.02 6.08 2.89
C VAL A 278 -5.27 5.14 1.70
N PRO A 279 -5.00 5.55 0.44
CA PRO A 279 -5.35 4.74 -0.72
C PRO A 279 -4.81 3.30 -0.63
N ASN A 280 -5.67 2.35 -1.00
CA ASN A 280 -5.49 0.91 -0.86
C ASN A 280 -4.31 0.39 -1.72
N ALA A 281 -3.45 -0.45 -1.11
CA ALA A 281 -2.33 -1.13 -1.78
C ALA A 281 -2.71 -2.48 -2.43
N ALA A 282 -3.94 -2.98 -2.23
CA ALA A 282 -4.37 -4.30 -2.68
C ALA A 282 -4.80 -4.34 -4.18
N SER A 283 -3.80 -4.36 -5.07
CA SER A 283 -3.67 -4.87 -6.47
C SER A 283 -4.74 -4.61 -7.57
N PRO A 284 -4.31 -4.42 -8.86
CA PRO A 284 -3.99 -5.57 -9.73
C PRO A 284 -2.56 -5.61 -10.34
N THR A 285 -1.62 -4.76 -9.91
CA THR A 285 -0.22 -4.78 -10.42
C THR A 285 0.76 -4.09 -9.45
N TYR A 286 0.51 -4.09 -8.14
CA TYR A 286 0.99 -3.02 -7.22
C TYR A 286 0.59 -1.59 -7.66
N GLN A 287 -0.36 -1.53 -8.61
CA GLN A 287 -0.86 -0.45 -9.49
C GLN A 287 0.10 0.12 -10.57
N GLN A 288 1.16 -0.59 -10.98
CA GLN A 288 2.35 -0.07 -11.70
C GLN A 288 3.42 0.46 -10.73
N ILE A 289 3.75 -0.36 -9.74
CA ILE A 289 5.15 -0.66 -9.40
C ILE A 289 5.95 0.36 -8.57
N TYR A 290 5.46 1.59 -8.33
CA TYR A 290 6.15 2.77 -7.74
C TYR A 290 6.55 3.87 -8.77
N SER A 291 5.91 3.96 -9.94
CA SER A 291 6.01 5.14 -10.85
C SER A 291 7.37 5.87 -10.91
N GLY A 292 8.41 5.18 -11.39
CA GLY A 292 9.57 5.84 -11.96
C GLY A 292 9.15 6.94 -12.94
N GLY A 293 9.41 8.21 -12.57
CA GLY A 293 9.40 9.35 -13.49
C GLY A 293 8.06 10.00 -13.85
N LYS A 294 6.90 9.59 -13.32
CA LYS A 294 5.63 10.31 -13.58
C LYS A 294 4.77 10.46 -12.33
N LEU A 295 4.70 11.70 -11.84
CA LEU A 295 3.92 12.14 -10.69
C LEU A 295 2.43 11.79 -10.77
N ALA A 296 1.94 11.44 -9.58
CA ALA A 296 0.55 11.35 -9.12
C ALA A 296 -0.28 10.19 -9.68
N SER A 297 -0.65 9.27 -8.83
CA SER A 297 -1.95 8.60 -8.87
C SER A 297 -2.11 7.97 -7.51
N ASN A 298 -3.20 8.32 -6.84
CA ASN A 298 -3.58 7.93 -5.48
C ASN A 298 -3.06 8.83 -4.35
N VAL A 299 -3.28 10.14 -4.51
CA VAL A 299 -3.52 11.01 -3.35
C VAL A 299 -4.91 11.57 -3.59
N ASN A 300 -5.94 10.99 -2.96
CA ASN A 300 -7.24 11.62 -2.66
C ASN A 300 -8.17 10.62 -1.96
N GLN A 301 -7.96 10.45 -0.66
CA GLN A 301 -9.03 10.53 0.33
C GLN A 301 -8.46 11.29 1.53
N VAL A 302 -8.64 12.60 1.53
CA VAL A 302 -8.09 13.52 2.53
C VAL A 302 -9.26 14.32 3.10
N PHE A 303 -9.71 13.82 4.26
CA PHE A 303 -10.48 14.40 5.38
C PHE A 303 -11.90 14.98 5.20
N ASN A 304 -12.83 14.33 5.92
CA ASN A 304 -13.79 15.01 6.80
C ASN A 304 -13.62 14.47 8.23
N SER A 305 -13.79 15.36 9.21
CA SER A 305 -13.45 15.21 10.63
C SER A 305 -14.24 14.15 11.40
N LEU A 306 -13.64 13.57 12.46
CA LEU A 306 -14.11 13.60 13.86
C LEU A 306 -13.52 12.45 14.71
N ARG A 307 -13.21 12.79 15.98
CA ARG A 307 -12.36 12.13 16.99
C ARG A 307 -12.91 10.80 17.58
N VAL A 308 -12.00 9.97 18.12
CA VAL A 308 -12.28 9.05 19.26
C VAL A 308 -12.46 9.85 20.54
#